data_AF-A0A3B7A841-F1
#
_entry.id   AF-A0A3B7A841-F1
#
_cell.length_a   1.000
_cell.length_b   1.000
_cell.length_c   1.000
_cell.angle_alpha   90.00
_cell.angle_beta   90.00
_cell.angle_gamma   90.00
#
_symmetry.space_group_name_H-M   'P 1'
#
loop_
_entity.id
_entity.type
_entity.pdbx_description
1 polymer ?
#
loop_
_entity_poly.entity_id
_entity_poly.type
_entity_poly.pdbx_seq_one_letter_code
_entity_poly.pdbx_strand_id
1 'polypeptide(L)'
;MENTTMTNKIPGTPEAWENGPLGKDAAYAEKHLETEAEQSVIDEAFGLKAISIRLETELIASYKAVAKHYGMGYQPLMRQALHRFIDSELKKIALDAMQKDAPSREIEFPSLSKAA
;
A
#
# COMPACT_ATOMS: atom_id res chain seq x y z
N MET A 1 -0.60 -60.07 -17.30
CA MET A 1 0.36 -58.95 -17.29
C MET A 1 -0.17 -57.93 -16.30
N GLU A 2 0.18 -58.06 -15.03
CA GLU A 2 -0.23 -57.10 -13.99
C GLU A 2 0.79 -55.97 -13.95
N ASN A 3 0.33 -54.77 -14.33
CA ASN A 3 1.18 -53.58 -14.35
C ASN A 3 1.18 -52.97 -12.93
N THR A 4 2.23 -53.25 -12.16
CA THR A 4 2.44 -52.68 -10.82
C THR A 4 2.88 -51.22 -10.97
N THR A 5 1.98 -50.28 -10.70
CA THR A 5 2.29 -48.86 -10.62
C THR A 5 3.08 -48.58 -9.34
N MET A 6 4.41 -48.55 -9.46
CA MET A 6 5.31 -48.13 -8.37
C MET A 6 5.04 -46.66 -8.01
N THR A 7 4.44 -46.41 -6.84
CA THR A 7 4.29 -45.06 -6.29
C THR A 7 5.61 -44.62 -5.66
N ASN A 8 6.42 -43.86 -6.41
CA ASN A 8 7.67 -43.30 -5.92
C ASN A 8 7.37 -42.14 -4.96
N LYS A 9 7.18 -42.44 -3.67
CA LYS A 9 6.88 -41.46 -2.61
C LYS A 9 8.16 -40.76 -2.16
N ILE A 10 8.12 -39.43 -2.06
CA ILE A 10 9.22 -38.62 -1.52
C ILE A 10 9.28 -38.82 0.01
N PRO A 11 10.46 -39.11 0.60
CA PRO A 11 10.61 -39.20 2.05
C PRO A 11 10.31 -37.87 2.74
N GLY A 12 9.57 -37.90 3.85
CA GLY A 12 9.25 -36.73 4.67
C GLY A 12 10.40 -36.31 5.59
N THR A 13 11.60 -36.07 5.05
CA THR A 13 12.78 -35.66 5.82
C THR A 13 13.06 -34.16 5.68
N PRO A 14 13.72 -33.52 6.67
CA PRO A 14 14.13 -32.12 6.57
C PRO A 14 14.97 -31.85 5.32
N GLU A 15 15.87 -32.76 4.96
CA GLU A 15 16.72 -32.63 3.78
C GLU A 15 15.91 -32.64 2.48
N ALA A 16 14.80 -33.38 2.41
CA ALA A 16 13.94 -33.38 1.23
C ALA A 16 13.14 -32.08 1.09
N TRP A 17 12.80 -31.42 2.20
CA TRP A 17 12.20 -30.10 2.21
C TRP A 17 13.20 -29.01 1.80
N GLU A 18 14.36 -28.95 2.46
CA GLU A 18 15.37 -27.91 2.23
C GLU A 18 15.92 -27.96 0.79
N ASN A 19 16.26 -29.16 0.32
CA ASN A 19 16.78 -29.32 -1.04
C ASN A 19 15.67 -29.12 -2.10
N GLY A 20 14.40 -29.18 -1.71
CA GLY A 20 13.25 -28.93 -2.59
C GLY A 20 12.57 -30.11 -3.29
N PRO A 21 13.03 -31.37 -3.22
CA PRO A 21 12.22 -32.51 -3.67
C PRO A 21 10.81 -32.55 -3.05
N LEU A 22 10.63 -32.03 -1.83
CA LEU A 22 9.36 -31.88 -1.16
C LEU A 22 8.94 -30.40 -1.13
N GLY A 23 7.75 -30.07 -1.66
CA GLY A 23 7.13 -28.74 -1.52
C GLY A 23 7.46 -27.71 -2.61
N LYS A 24 8.49 -27.91 -3.46
CA LYS A 24 8.80 -26.97 -4.58
C LYS A 24 8.15 -27.33 -5.91
N ASP A 25 7.45 -28.46 -5.99
CA ASP A 25 6.74 -28.85 -7.21
C ASP A 25 5.46 -28.01 -7.37
N ALA A 26 5.45 -27.20 -8.45
CA ALA A 26 4.36 -26.31 -8.79
C ALA A 26 3.02 -27.03 -9.03
N ALA A 27 3.03 -28.34 -9.36
CA ALA A 27 1.82 -29.14 -9.49
C ALA A 27 1.03 -29.25 -8.17
N TYR A 28 1.69 -29.02 -7.03
CA TYR A 28 1.09 -29.04 -5.69
C TYR A 28 0.98 -27.64 -5.07
N ALA A 29 1.36 -26.58 -5.81
CA ALA A 29 1.20 -25.21 -5.36
C ALA A 29 -0.19 -24.70 -5.77
N GLU A 30 -0.98 -24.29 -4.79
CA GLU A 30 -2.23 -23.57 -5.02
C GLU A 30 -2.09 -22.11 -4.62
N LYS A 31 -2.76 -21.22 -5.35
CA LYS A 31 -2.86 -19.82 -4.96
C LYS A 31 -3.65 -19.75 -3.66
N HIS A 32 -3.02 -19.25 -2.59
CA HIS A 32 -3.72 -18.96 -1.34
C HIS A 32 -4.88 -18.00 -1.59
N LEU A 33 -6.08 -18.41 -1.20
CA LEU A 33 -7.24 -17.54 -1.13
C LEU A 33 -7.32 -17.06 0.32
N GLU A 34 -6.94 -15.81 0.51
CA GLU A 34 -6.96 -15.16 1.81
C GLU A 34 -8.35 -15.24 2.45
N THR A 35 -8.39 -15.71 3.69
CA THR A 35 -9.60 -15.75 4.49
C THR A 35 -9.84 -14.40 5.17
N GLU A 36 -11.09 -14.11 5.51
CA GLU A 36 -11.45 -12.89 6.25
C GLU A 36 -10.72 -12.80 7.60
N ALA A 37 -10.46 -13.93 8.25
CA ALA A 37 -9.70 -14.00 9.50
C ALA A 37 -8.23 -13.57 9.29
N GLU A 38 -7.58 -14.02 8.21
CA GLU A 38 -6.21 -13.63 7.89
C GLU A 38 -6.13 -12.14 7.53
N GLN A 39 -7.06 -11.63 6.73
CA GLN A 39 -7.14 -10.20 6.41
C GLN A 39 -7.32 -9.35 7.67
N SER A 40 -8.15 -9.79 8.64
CA SER A 40 -8.34 -9.08 9.90
C SER A 40 -7.07 -9.00 10.74
N VAL A 41 -6.27 -10.08 10.79
CA VAL A 41 -4.99 -10.10 11.52
C VAL A 41 -4.00 -9.15 10.87
N ILE A 42 -3.95 -9.11 9.54
CA ILE A 42 -3.12 -8.18 8.79
C ILE A 42 -3.55 -6.73 9.06
N ASP A 43 -4.85 -6.45 8.96
CA ASP A 43 -5.39 -5.12 9.20
C ASP A 43 -5.06 -4.64 10.63
N GLU A 44 -5.22 -5.49 11.63
CA GLU A 44 -4.88 -5.18 13.02
C GLU A 44 -3.37 -4.89 13.19
N ALA A 45 -2.51 -5.75 12.64
CA ALA A 45 -1.06 -5.59 12.74
C ALA A 45 -0.56 -4.27 12.11
N PHE A 46 -1.23 -3.80 11.06
CA PHE A 46 -0.91 -2.54 10.38
C PHE A 46 -1.76 -1.34 10.84
N GLY A 47 -2.66 -1.52 11.82
CA GLY A 47 -3.58 -0.47 12.27
C GLY A 47 -4.52 0.03 11.17
N LEU A 48 -4.86 -0.83 10.20
CA LEU A 48 -5.75 -0.52 9.10
C LEU A 48 -7.20 -0.72 9.54
N LYS A 49 -8.07 0.13 8.98
CA LYS A 49 -9.52 0.00 9.14
C LYS A 49 -10.16 0.11 7.77
N ALA A 50 -10.94 -0.91 7.41
CA ALA A 50 -11.79 -0.84 6.24
C ALA A 50 -12.84 0.26 6.42
N ILE A 51 -12.89 1.20 5.49
CA ILE A 51 -13.93 2.23 5.41
C ILE A 51 -14.66 2.08 4.08
N SER A 52 -15.98 2.25 4.11
CA SER A 52 -16.79 2.29 2.90
C SER A 52 -17.08 3.75 2.57
N ILE A 53 -16.49 4.24 1.48
CA ILE A 53 -16.72 5.58 0.95
C ILE A 53 -17.25 5.49 -0.47
N ARG A 54 -18.18 6.38 -0.83
CA ARG A 54 -18.65 6.52 -2.22
C ARG A 54 -17.82 7.60 -2.89
N LEU A 55 -17.35 7.32 -4.10
CA LEU A 55 -16.59 8.24 -4.95
C LEU A 55 -17.24 8.28 -6.33
N GLU A 56 -17.08 9.39 -7.03
CA GLU A 56 -17.54 9.53 -8.41
C GLU A 56 -16.83 8.52 -9.33
N THR A 57 -17.55 7.94 -10.27
CA THR A 57 -17.02 6.95 -11.21
C THR A 57 -15.82 7.50 -12.00
N GLU A 58 -15.90 8.76 -12.43
CA GLU A 58 -14.83 9.44 -13.17
C GLU A 58 -13.57 9.65 -12.31
N LEU A 59 -13.75 9.96 -11.02
CA LEU A 59 -12.64 10.09 -10.09
C LEU A 59 -11.91 8.76 -9.91
N ILE A 60 -12.66 7.66 -9.74
CA ILE A 60 -12.09 6.30 -9.66
C ILE A 60 -11.32 5.96 -10.95
N ALA A 61 -11.88 6.29 -12.12
CA ALA A 61 -11.22 6.05 -13.41
C ALA A 61 -9.91 6.84 -13.51
N SER A 62 -9.90 8.10 -13.08
CA SER A 62 -8.73 8.96 -13.07
C SER A 62 -7.63 8.40 -12.16
N TYR A 63 -7.98 7.96 -10.95
CA TYR A 63 -7.02 7.30 -10.04
C TYR A 63 -6.42 6.04 -10.66
N LYS A 64 -7.21 5.22 -11.37
CA LYS A 64 -6.69 4.02 -12.05
C LYS A 64 -5.71 4.38 -13.17
N ALA A 65 -6.00 5.42 -13.96
CA ALA A 65 -5.10 5.88 -15.02
C ALA A 65 -3.76 6.39 -14.45
N VAL A 66 -3.81 7.20 -13.39
CA VAL A 66 -2.62 7.71 -12.71
C VAL A 66 -1.83 6.57 -12.05
N ALA A 67 -2.50 5.64 -11.38
CA ALA A 67 -1.85 4.50 -10.74
C ALA A 67 -1.12 3.60 -11.76
N LYS A 68 -1.70 3.41 -12.95
CA LYS A 68 -1.05 2.70 -14.07
C LYS A 68 0.25 3.40 -14.50
N HIS A 69 0.26 4.73 -14.56
CA HIS A 69 1.49 5.48 -14.89
C HIS A 69 2.60 5.27 -13.86
N TYR A 70 2.26 5.24 -12.57
CA TYR A 70 3.21 5.00 -11.48
C TYR A 70 3.52 3.52 -11.20
N GLY A 71 2.92 2.58 -11.95
CA GLY A 71 3.13 1.14 -11.76
C GLY A 71 2.61 0.61 -10.42
N MET A 72 1.56 1.23 -9.86
CA MET A 72 0.98 0.85 -8.56
C MET A 72 -0.53 0.64 -8.63
N GLY A 73 -1.12 0.09 -7.57
CA GLY A 73 -2.57 -0.01 -7.42
C GLY A 73 -3.23 1.33 -7.12
N TYR A 74 -4.49 1.51 -7.55
CA TYR A 74 -5.22 2.75 -7.31
C TYR A 74 -5.57 2.98 -5.83
N GLN A 75 -5.83 1.92 -5.05
CA GLN A 75 -6.09 2.04 -3.62
C GLN A 75 -4.84 2.48 -2.83
N PRO A 76 -3.64 1.90 -3.05
CA PRO A 76 -2.39 2.45 -2.50
C PRO A 76 -2.15 3.91 -2.90
N LEU A 77 -2.42 4.29 -4.15
CA LEU A 77 -2.27 5.68 -4.61
C LEU A 77 -3.23 6.62 -3.87
N MET A 78 -4.50 6.22 -3.75
CA MET A 78 -5.52 6.95 -2.99
C MET A 78 -5.08 7.16 -1.53
N ARG A 79 -4.57 6.11 -0.88
CA ARG A 79 -4.07 6.21 0.50
C ARG A 79 -2.94 7.23 0.62
N GLN A 80 -1.98 7.23 -0.31
CA GLN A 80 -0.91 8.23 -0.33
C GLN A 80 -1.45 9.65 -0.55
N ALA A 81 -2.43 9.83 -1.44
CA ALA A 81 -3.05 11.13 -1.68
C ALA A 81 -3.73 11.68 -0.42
N LEU A 82 -4.46 10.84 0.32
CA LEU A 82 -5.10 11.20 1.59
C LEU A 82 -4.07 11.63 2.64
N HIS A 83 -2.96 10.89 2.79
CA HIS A 83 -1.88 11.28 3.70
C HIS A 83 -1.26 12.64 3.32
N ARG A 84 -0.91 12.82 2.04
CA ARG A 84 -0.32 14.08 1.55
C ARG A 84 -1.24 15.28 1.79
N PHE A 85 -2.55 15.08 1.64
CA PHE A 85 -3.53 16.12 1.91
C PHE A 85 -3.53 16.48 3.41
N ILE A 86 -3.71 15.50 4.30
CA ILE A 86 -3.74 15.75 5.74
C ILE A 86 -2.44 16.37 6.26
N ASP A 87 -1.28 15.88 5.82
CA ASP A 87 0.02 16.46 6.20
C ASP A 87 0.13 17.93 5.80
N SER A 88 -0.41 18.28 4.63
CA SER A 88 -0.42 19.66 4.13
C SER A 88 -1.37 20.55 4.93
N GLU A 89 -2.57 20.06 5.24
CA GLU A 89 -3.56 20.81 6.02
C GLU A 89 -3.13 21.00 7.48
N LEU A 90 -2.54 19.98 8.12
CA LEU A 90 -2.00 20.10 9.47
C LEU A 90 -0.89 21.16 9.55
N LYS A 91 0.00 21.22 8.55
CA LYS A 91 1.03 22.26 8.47
C LYS A 91 0.43 23.65 8.35
N LYS A 92 -0.60 23.84 7.51
CA LYS A 92 -1.30 25.12 7.38
C LYS A 92 -1.93 25.55 8.69
N ILE A 93 -2.67 24.66 9.35
CA ILE A 93 -3.31 24.93 10.64
C ILE A 93 -2.27 25.35 11.70
N ALA A 94 -1.13 24.68 11.75
CA ALA A 94 -0.05 25.04 12.67
C ALA A 94 0.52 26.44 12.38
N LEU A 95 0.76 26.77 11.11
CA LEU A 95 1.22 28.11 10.71
C LEU A 95 0.20 29.19 11.05
N ASP A 96 -1.07 28.95 10.79
CA ASP A 96 -2.15 29.89 11.09
C ASP A 96 -2.28 30.12 12.61
N ALA A 97 -2.13 29.08 13.42
CA ALA A 97 -2.12 29.20 14.88
C ALA A 97 -0.93 30.04 15.36
N MET A 98 0.27 29.80 14.82
CA MET A 98 1.46 30.58 15.15
C MET A 98 1.33 32.05 14.73
N GLN A 99 0.66 32.34 13.61
CA GLN A 99 0.42 33.72 13.16
C GLN A 99 -0.64 34.44 13.99
N LYS A 100 -1.64 33.73 14.51
CA LYS A 100 -2.63 34.29 15.45
C LYS A 100 -2.03 34.60 16.81
N ASP A 101 -1.06 33.81 17.25
CA ASP A 101 -0.36 34.00 18.53
C ASP A 101 0.90 34.90 18.41
N ALA A 102 1.36 35.21 17.20
CA ALA A 102 2.48 36.12 16.98
C ALA A 102 1.99 37.57 16.85
N PRO A 103 2.48 38.53 17.68
CA PRO A 103 2.23 39.94 17.41
C PRO A 103 2.79 40.29 16.04
N SER A 104 1.96 40.92 15.21
CA SER A 104 2.21 41.38 13.83
C SER A 104 3.68 41.63 13.53
N ARG A 105 4.36 40.64 12.95
CA ARG A 105 5.69 40.87 12.38
C ARG A 105 5.45 41.45 10.99
N GLU A 106 5.66 42.75 10.84
CA GLU A 106 5.80 43.38 9.53
C GLU A 106 6.89 42.62 8.76
N ILE A 107 6.46 41.85 7.76
CA ILE A 107 7.38 41.26 6.81
C ILE A 107 7.67 42.37 5.79
N GLU A 108 8.76 43.10 6.01
CA GLU A 108 9.34 43.93 4.96
C GLU A 108 9.87 43.00 3.86
N PHE A 109 9.14 42.96 2.74
CA PHE A 109 9.67 42.37 1.51
C PHE A 109 10.71 43.34 0.93
N PRO A 110 11.98 42.95 0.76
CA PRO A 110 12.96 43.79 0.09
C PRO A 110 12.46 44.09 -1.31
N SER A 111 12.37 45.37 -1.68
CA SER A 111 11.91 45.76 -3.02
C SER A 111 12.80 45.09 -4.06
N LEU A 112 12.23 44.25 -4.92
CA LEU A 112 12.89 43.79 -6.13
C LEU A 112 12.93 44.96 -7.12
N SER A 113 13.85 45.88 -6.85
CA SER A 113 14.22 46.99 -7.73
C SER A 113 15.60 46.68 -8.31
N LYS A 114 15.59 46.42 -9.63
CA LYS A 114 16.66 46.62 -10.62
C LYS A 114 17.88 45.70 -10.57
N ALA A 115 17.92 44.80 -11.55
CA ALA A 115 19.06 44.62 -12.44
C ALA A 115 18.45 44.44 -13.84
N ALA A 116 18.42 45.51 -14.64
CA ALA A 116 19.44 45.85 -15.66
C ALA A 116 19.24 45.02 -16.94
#